data_AF-A0A843LK16-F1
#
_entry.id   AF-A0A843LK16-F1
#
_cell.length_a   1.000
_cell.length_b   1.000
_cell.length_c   1.000
_cell.angle_alpha   90.00
_cell.angle_beta   90.00
_cell.angle_gamma   90.00
#
_symmetry.space_group_name_H-M   'P 1'
#
loop_
_entity.id
_entity.type
_entity.pdbx_description
1 polymer ?
#
loop_
_entity_poly.entity_id
_entity_poly.type
_entity_poly.pdbx_seq_one_letter_code
_entity_poly.pdbx_strand_id
1 'polypeptide(L)'
;MANKKSLAIGVLLIIFLPLCLNTSLDNWNSSIRVANMHLAKGIEYYNICSNAYTIKDMDNVTVYADRAIDEFSITLIALNNAMKEAQKSKKDWLIAYTDYYIKKVRALNNAAVEIKILKEYYINEQEDGIVQSLEIIRQNEEEFKVNELKMESIKRAHISEFD
;
A
#
# COMPACT_ATOMS: atom_id res chain seq x y z
N MET A 1 -19.22 -21.31 50.98
CA MET A 1 -18.19 -21.65 49.96
C MET A 1 -18.46 -21.04 48.57
N ALA A 2 -19.10 -19.86 48.45
CA ALA A 2 -19.39 -19.23 47.15
C ALA A 2 -18.41 -18.11 46.76
N ASN A 3 -17.61 -17.59 47.70
CA ASN A 3 -16.83 -16.36 47.49
C ASN A 3 -15.46 -16.53 46.81
N LYS A 4 -14.90 -17.75 46.77
CA LYS A 4 -13.59 -18.00 46.15
C LYS A 4 -13.68 -18.27 44.64
N LYS A 5 -14.82 -18.80 44.16
CA LYS A 5 -15.04 -19.11 42.74
C LYS A 5 -15.31 -17.86 41.90
N SER A 6 -16.02 -16.85 42.44
CA SER A 6 -16.25 -15.57 41.75
C SER A 6 -14.98 -14.72 41.65
N LEU A 7 -14.14 -14.73 42.70
CA LEU A 7 -12.86 -14.01 42.71
C LEU A 7 -11.87 -14.58 41.67
N ALA A 8 -11.81 -15.91 41.54
CA ALA A 8 -10.94 -16.57 40.56
C ALA A 8 -11.36 -16.26 39.10
N ILE A 9 -12.67 -16.16 38.82
CA ILE A 9 -13.19 -15.77 37.50
C ILE A 9 -12.91 -14.28 37.22
N GLY A 10 -13.06 -13.42 38.22
CA GLY A 10 -12.73 -11.99 38.10
C GLY A 10 -11.24 -11.73 37.84
N VAL A 11 -10.36 -12.46 38.51
CA VAL A 11 -8.90 -12.36 38.31
C VAL A 11 -8.47 -12.94 36.96
N LEU A 12 -9.09 -14.04 36.51
CA LEU A 12 -8.87 -14.56 35.15
C LEU A 12 -9.28 -13.54 34.08
N LEU A 13 -10.44 -12.88 34.23
CA LEU A 13 -10.87 -11.83 33.31
C LEU A 13 -9.87 -10.65 33.27
N ILE A 14 -9.33 -10.23 34.42
CA ILE A 14 -8.33 -9.15 34.50
C ILE A 14 -6.99 -9.55 33.87
N ILE A 15 -6.63 -10.83 33.86
CA ILE A 15 -5.37 -11.33 33.25
C ILE A 15 -5.53 -11.60 31.74
N PHE A 16 -6.75 -11.90 31.27
CA PHE A 16 -7.02 -12.12 29.85
C PHE A 16 -7.47 -10.85 29.09
N LEU A 17 -7.99 -9.82 29.77
CA LEU A 17 -8.27 -8.51 29.17
C LEU A 17 -7.02 -7.86 28.53
N PRO A 18 -5.81 -7.97 29.12
CA PRO A 18 -4.59 -7.47 28.54
C PRO A 18 -4.13 -8.17 27.26
N LEU A 19 -4.54 -9.43 27.05
CA LEU A 19 -4.12 -10.21 25.88
C LEU A 19 -4.92 -9.84 24.61
N CYS A 20 -5.92 -8.97 24.74
CA CYS A 20 -6.65 -8.33 23.65
C CYS A 20 -6.30 -6.83 23.47
N LEU A 21 -5.21 -6.33 24.09
CA LEU A 21 -4.87 -4.90 24.16
C LEU A 21 -4.17 -4.29 22.93
N ASN A 22 -4.11 -4.96 21.78
CA ASN A 22 -3.74 -4.19 20.59
C ASN A 22 -4.88 -3.24 20.24
N THR A 23 -4.67 -1.95 20.45
CA THR A 23 -5.65 -0.95 20.04
C THR A 23 -5.80 -1.00 18.52
N SER A 24 -6.93 -0.53 17.99
CA SER A 24 -7.09 -0.39 16.54
C SER A 24 -5.98 0.49 15.93
N LEU A 25 -5.42 1.43 16.68
CA LEU A 25 -4.28 2.24 16.25
C LEU A 25 -2.99 1.39 16.14
N ASP A 26 -2.70 0.53 17.10
CA ASP A 26 -1.51 -0.33 17.06
C ASP A 26 -1.56 -1.33 15.89
N ASN A 27 -2.72 -1.95 15.67
CA ASN A 27 -2.93 -2.87 14.53
C ASN A 27 -2.86 -2.13 13.19
N TRP A 28 -3.34 -0.89 13.16
CA TRP A 28 -3.21 -0.01 12.00
C TRP A 28 -1.73 0.32 11.73
N ASN A 29 -0.97 0.77 12.74
CA ASN A 29 0.46 1.08 12.64
C ASN A 29 1.26 -0.14 12.15
N SER A 30 0.96 -1.33 12.68
CA SER A 30 1.56 -2.58 12.22
C SER A 30 1.29 -2.85 10.73
N SER A 31 0.05 -2.66 10.29
CA SER A 31 -0.34 -2.83 8.89
C SER A 31 0.32 -1.79 7.97
N ILE A 32 0.44 -0.53 8.43
CA ILE A 32 1.15 0.54 7.72
C ILE A 32 2.65 0.22 7.59
N ARG A 33 3.28 -0.37 8.60
CA ARG A 33 4.69 -0.77 8.54
C ARG A 33 4.95 -1.84 7.49
N VAL A 34 4.08 -2.87 7.45
CA VAL A 34 4.13 -3.91 6.42
C VAL A 34 3.93 -3.28 5.04
N ALA A 35 2.93 -2.41 4.88
CA ALA A 35 2.68 -1.69 3.63
C ALA A 35 3.91 -0.88 3.17
N ASN A 36 4.55 -0.12 4.08
CA ASN A 36 5.75 0.67 3.75
C ASN A 36 6.92 -0.20 3.28
N MET A 37 7.15 -1.34 3.95
CA MET A 37 8.23 -2.26 3.61
C MET A 37 8.06 -2.82 2.19
N HIS A 38 6.86 -3.26 1.85
CA HIS A 38 6.57 -3.81 0.52
C HIS A 38 6.47 -2.72 -0.54
N LEU A 39 5.92 -1.54 -0.22
CA LEU A 39 5.90 -0.40 -1.14
C LEU A 39 7.32 0.00 -1.57
N ALA A 40 8.26 0.09 -0.63
CA ALA A 40 9.63 0.48 -0.94
C ALA A 40 10.28 -0.47 -1.97
N LYS A 41 10.08 -1.79 -1.80
CA LYS A 41 10.54 -2.80 -2.76
C LYS A 41 9.81 -2.71 -4.10
N GLY A 42 8.50 -2.50 -4.07
CA GLY A 42 7.69 -2.32 -5.28
C GLY A 42 8.15 -1.12 -6.10
N ILE A 43 8.45 0.02 -5.44
CA ILE A 43 9.01 1.22 -6.09
C ILE A 43 10.41 0.95 -6.65
N GLU A 44 11.25 0.20 -5.94
CA GLU A 44 12.58 -0.20 -6.44
C GLU A 44 12.45 -0.99 -7.76
N TYR A 45 11.63 -2.04 -7.79
CA TYR A 45 11.38 -2.82 -9.00
C TYR A 45 10.71 -2.01 -10.11
N TYR A 46 9.76 -1.14 -9.76
CA TYR A 46 9.10 -0.24 -10.71
C TYR A 46 10.12 0.69 -11.38
N ASN A 47 11.03 1.28 -10.62
CA ASN A 47 12.07 2.17 -11.16
C ASN A 47 13.03 1.41 -12.09
N ILE A 48 13.41 0.17 -11.74
CA ILE A 48 14.24 -0.68 -12.60
C ILE A 48 13.50 -0.99 -13.92
N CYS A 49 12.23 -1.37 -13.83
CA CYS A 49 11.38 -1.63 -14.98
C CYS A 49 11.21 -0.38 -15.87
N SER A 50 11.01 0.77 -15.24
CA SER A 50 10.83 2.06 -15.92
C SER A 50 12.08 2.48 -16.72
N ASN A 51 13.25 2.29 -16.11
CA ASN A 51 14.53 2.49 -16.79
C ASN A 51 14.73 1.48 -17.92
N ALA A 52 14.39 0.21 -17.69
CA ALA A 52 14.54 -0.85 -18.68
C ALA A 52 13.73 -0.58 -19.96
N TYR A 53 12.47 -0.12 -19.86
CA TYR A 53 11.69 0.19 -21.07
C TYR A 53 12.24 1.43 -21.78
N THR A 54 12.76 2.41 -21.03
CA THR A 54 13.35 3.63 -21.60
C THR A 54 14.56 3.32 -22.48
N ILE A 55 15.38 2.33 -22.08
CA ILE A 55 16.54 1.86 -22.87
C ILE A 55 16.19 0.69 -23.81
N LYS A 56 14.91 0.32 -23.91
CA LYS A 56 14.38 -0.80 -24.70
C LYS A 56 14.94 -2.19 -24.33
N ASP A 57 15.31 -2.41 -23.09
CA ASP A 57 15.67 -3.72 -22.53
C ASP A 57 14.40 -4.52 -22.17
N MET A 58 13.69 -4.98 -23.20
CA MET A 58 12.33 -5.53 -23.07
C MET A 58 12.25 -6.88 -22.36
N ASP A 59 13.36 -7.63 -22.28
CA ASP A 59 13.41 -8.91 -21.56
C ASP A 59 13.34 -8.68 -20.05
N ASN A 60 14.04 -7.66 -19.56
CA ASN A 60 14.04 -7.29 -18.14
C ASN A 60 12.79 -6.51 -17.72
N VAL A 61 12.16 -5.76 -18.63
CA VAL A 61 10.93 -5.01 -18.35
C VAL A 61 9.85 -5.87 -17.70
N THR A 62 9.53 -7.04 -18.29
CA THR A 62 8.44 -7.90 -17.75
C THR A 62 8.78 -8.44 -16.37
N VAL A 63 10.02 -8.90 -16.16
CA VAL A 63 10.45 -9.51 -14.89
C VAL A 63 10.33 -8.51 -13.74
N TYR A 64 10.80 -7.28 -13.95
CA TYR A 64 10.72 -6.26 -12.91
C TYR A 64 9.32 -5.66 -12.75
N ALA A 65 8.52 -5.58 -13.83
CA ALA A 65 7.12 -5.20 -13.73
C ALA A 65 6.32 -6.19 -12.87
N ASP A 66 6.49 -7.49 -13.11
CA ASP A 66 5.78 -8.54 -12.34
C ASP A 66 6.17 -8.49 -10.86
N ARG A 67 7.46 -8.34 -10.55
CA ARG A 67 7.92 -8.16 -9.16
C ARG A 67 7.35 -6.91 -8.51
N ALA A 68 7.27 -5.79 -9.23
CA ALA A 68 6.66 -4.57 -8.73
C ALA A 68 5.17 -4.78 -8.41
N ILE A 69 4.43 -5.41 -9.33
CA ILE A 69 3.00 -5.73 -9.17
C ILE A 69 2.75 -6.63 -7.95
N ASP A 70 3.59 -7.65 -7.74
CA ASP A 70 3.48 -8.55 -6.58
C ASP A 70 3.66 -7.77 -5.26
N GLU A 71 4.70 -6.93 -5.17
CA GLU A 71 4.97 -6.11 -3.99
C GLU A 71 3.86 -5.06 -3.75
N PHE A 72 3.33 -4.43 -4.81
CA PHE A 72 2.19 -3.53 -4.71
C PHE A 72 0.91 -4.26 -4.29
N SER A 73 0.70 -5.49 -4.74
CA SER A 73 -0.44 -6.32 -4.34
C SER A 73 -0.39 -6.66 -2.85
N ILE A 74 0.78 -7.04 -2.33
CA ILE A 74 0.98 -7.27 -0.89
C ILE A 74 0.75 -5.97 -0.10
N THR A 75 1.26 -4.84 -0.61
CA THR A 75 1.04 -3.52 -0.03
C THR A 75 -0.45 -3.19 0.07
N LEU A 76 -1.22 -3.42 -1.00
CA LEU A 76 -2.66 -3.18 -1.02
C LEU A 76 -3.42 -4.08 -0.03
N ILE A 77 -3.01 -5.34 0.13
CA ILE A 77 -3.59 -6.24 1.14
C ILE A 77 -3.37 -5.67 2.55
N ALA A 78 -2.14 -5.24 2.87
CA ALA A 78 -1.82 -4.63 4.15
C ALA A 78 -2.62 -3.34 4.38
N LEU A 79 -2.74 -2.48 3.36
CA LEU A 79 -3.51 -1.24 3.44
C LEU A 79 -5.03 -1.48 3.58
N ASN A 80 -5.58 -2.52 2.95
CA ASN A 80 -6.98 -2.89 3.16
C ASN A 80 -7.23 -3.39 4.59
N ASN A 81 -6.26 -4.05 5.21
CA ASN A 81 -6.33 -4.40 6.63
C ASN A 81 -6.21 -3.15 7.52
N ALA A 82 -5.28 -2.24 7.20
CA ALA A 82 -5.20 -0.94 7.86
C ALA A 82 -6.53 -0.19 7.76
N MET A 83 -7.20 -0.18 6.60
CA MET A 83 -8.48 0.50 6.42
C MET A 83 -9.57 -0.05 7.36
N LYS A 84 -9.62 -1.37 7.55
CA LYS A 84 -10.55 -1.98 8.52
C LYS A 84 -10.29 -1.50 9.94
N GLU A 85 -9.02 -1.40 10.34
CA GLU A 85 -8.63 -0.90 11.67
C GLU A 85 -8.87 0.61 11.82
N ALA A 86 -8.62 1.40 10.77
CA ALA A 86 -8.93 2.82 10.72
C ALA A 86 -10.45 3.06 10.93
N GLN A 87 -11.30 2.26 10.29
CA GLN A 87 -12.75 2.33 10.46
C GLN A 87 -13.19 1.98 11.88
N LYS A 88 -12.55 0.99 12.53
CA LYS A 88 -12.83 0.64 13.95
C LYS A 88 -12.41 1.73 14.92
N SER A 89 -11.33 2.46 14.62
CA SER A 89 -10.81 3.52 15.48
C SER A 89 -11.73 4.74 15.58
N LYS A 90 -12.64 4.93 14.60
CA LYS A 90 -13.48 6.13 14.43
C LYS A 90 -12.70 7.44 14.30
N LYS A 91 -11.43 7.38 13.90
CA LYS A 91 -10.64 8.58 13.57
C LYS A 91 -10.72 8.85 12.07
N ASP A 92 -11.42 9.90 11.69
CA ASP A 92 -11.63 10.26 10.27
C ASP A 92 -10.31 10.48 9.52
N TRP A 93 -9.30 11.02 10.20
CA TRP A 93 -7.99 11.24 9.61
C TRP A 93 -7.27 9.93 9.27
N LEU A 94 -7.45 8.86 10.05
CA LEU A 94 -6.86 7.54 9.75
C LEU A 94 -7.48 6.97 8.48
N ILE A 95 -8.82 7.07 8.36
CA ILE A 95 -9.55 6.62 7.17
C ILE A 95 -9.07 7.40 5.94
N ALA A 96 -9.01 8.72 6.03
CA ALA A 96 -8.56 9.58 4.93
C ALA A 96 -7.10 9.31 4.55
N TYR A 97 -6.20 9.15 5.52
CA TYR A 97 -4.80 8.80 5.26
C TYR A 97 -4.71 7.46 4.53
N THR A 98 -5.39 6.42 5.01
CA THR A 98 -5.31 5.08 4.42
C THR A 98 -5.95 5.04 3.04
N ASP A 99 -7.02 5.81 2.79
CA ASP A 99 -7.63 5.92 1.46
C ASP A 99 -6.67 6.53 0.43
N TYR A 100 -6.03 7.66 0.76
CA TYR A 100 -5.01 8.25 -0.12
C TYR A 100 -3.81 7.33 -0.32
N TYR A 101 -3.42 6.59 0.72
CA TYR A 101 -2.38 5.58 0.58
C TYR A 101 -2.81 4.48 -0.41
N ILE A 102 -4.00 3.89 -0.26
CA ILE A 102 -4.51 2.88 -1.20
C ILE A 102 -4.52 3.42 -2.63
N LYS A 103 -5.00 4.64 -2.83
CA LYS A 103 -5.05 5.28 -4.15
C LYS A 103 -3.67 5.46 -4.77
N LYS A 104 -2.68 5.94 -4.01
CA LYS A 104 -1.31 6.11 -4.54
C LYS A 104 -0.71 4.76 -4.97
N VAL A 105 -0.89 3.70 -4.18
CA VAL A 105 -0.36 2.37 -4.55
C VAL A 105 -1.09 1.77 -5.74
N ARG A 106 -2.42 1.94 -5.84
CA ARG A 106 -3.18 1.52 -7.03
C ARG A 106 -2.67 2.20 -8.29
N ALA A 107 -2.37 3.50 -8.23
CA ALA A 107 -1.85 4.23 -9.37
C ALA A 107 -0.51 3.64 -9.85
N LEU A 108 0.45 3.40 -8.94
CA LEU A 108 1.71 2.74 -9.32
C LEU A 108 1.53 1.31 -9.84
N ASN A 109 0.63 0.53 -9.24
CA ASN A 109 0.31 -0.81 -9.73
C ASN A 109 -0.24 -0.78 -11.16
N ASN A 110 -1.15 0.16 -11.45
CA ASN A 110 -1.69 0.35 -12.79
C ASN A 110 -0.60 0.77 -13.79
N ALA A 111 0.30 1.67 -13.38
CA ALA A 111 1.44 2.05 -14.21
C ALA A 111 2.35 0.85 -14.51
N ALA A 112 2.62 0.00 -13.52
CA ALA A 112 3.43 -1.21 -13.71
C ALA A 112 2.78 -2.22 -14.67
N VAL A 113 1.45 -2.40 -14.57
CA VAL A 113 0.68 -3.20 -15.52
C VAL A 113 0.77 -2.62 -16.93
N GLU A 114 0.63 -1.30 -17.08
CA GLU A 114 0.69 -0.62 -18.37
C GLU A 114 2.08 -0.75 -19.01
N ILE A 115 3.17 -0.74 -18.23
CA ILE A 115 4.52 -0.98 -18.75
C ILE A 115 4.63 -2.37 -19.41
N LYS A 116 3.91 -3.38 -18.91
CA LYS A 116 3.88 -4.70 -19.57
C LYS A 116 3.15 -4.65 -20.92
N ILE A 117 2.09 -3.87 -21.01
CA ILE A 117 1.34 -3.67 -22.26
C ILE A 117 2.19 -2.89 -23.27
N LEU A 118 2.89 -1.85 -22.80
CA LEU A 118 3.82 -1.05 -23.60
C LEU A 118 4.88 -1.91 -24.31
N LYS A 119 5.42 -2.93 -23.62
CA LYS A 119 6.35 -3.89 -24.24
C LYS A 119 5.74 -4.57 -25.47
N GLU A 120 4.48 -5.02 -25.38
CA GLU A 120 3.80 -5.68 -26.50
C GLU A 120 3.65 -4.72 -27.69
N TYR A 121 3.37 -3.44 -27.43
CA TYR A 121 3.32 -2.44 -28.49
C TYR A 121 4.68 -2.19 -29.15
N TYR A 122 5.77 -2.21 -28.38
CA TYR A 122 7.11 -2.14 -28.96
C TYR A 122 7.49 -3.37 -29.80
N ILE A 123 7.13 -4.58 -29.35
CA ILE A 123 7.40 -5.82 -30.09
C ILE A 123 6.65 -5.84 -31.43
N ASN A 124 5.42 -5.33 -31.43
CA ASN A 124 4.53 -5.33 -32.60
C ASN A 124 4.63 -4.06 -33.45
N GLU A 125 5.57 -3.15 -33.14
CA GLU A 125 5.77 -1.86 -33.84
C GLU A 125 4.49 -1.01 -33.93
N GLN A 126 3.65 -1.04 -32.89
CA GLN A 126 2.38 -0.32 -32.82
C GLN A 126 2.57 1.09 -32.23
N GLU A 127 2.95 2.06 -33.08
CA GLU A 127 3.27 3.43 -32.66
C GLU A 127 2.16 4.12 -31.85
N ASP A 128 0.90 4.04 -32.30
CA ASP A 128 -0.23 4.63 -31.59
C ASP A 128 -0.40 4.04 -30.18
N GLY A 129 -0.20 2.72 -30.04
CA GLY A 129 -0.25 2.01 -28.77
C GLY A 129 0.87 2.43 -27.83
N ILE A 130 2.09 2.60 -28.35
CA ILE A 130 3.24 3.10 -27.58
C ILE A 130 2.92 4.48 -26.99
N VAL A 131 2.44 5.41 -27.82
CA VAL A 131 2.11 6.78 -27.36
C VAL A 131 1.00 6.76 -26.32
N GLN A 132 -0.05 5.96 -26.53
CA GLN A 132 -1.15 5.83 -25.58
C GLN A 132 -0.70 5.26 -24.23
N SER A 133 0.07 4.16 -24.23
CA SER A 133 0.56 3.55 -22.99
C SER A 133 1.49 4.47 -22.21
N LEU A 134 2.39 5.20 -22.89
CA LEU A 134 3.25 6.18 -22.23
C LEU A 134 2.45 7.28 -21.53
N GLU A 135 1.36 7.75 -22.15
CA GLU A 135 0.47 8.74 -21.54
C GLU A 135 -0.28 8.16 -20.33
N ILE A 136 -0.76 6.92 -20.41
CA ILE A 136 -1.41 6.23 -19.27
C ILE A 136 -0.44 6.05 -18.10
N ILE A 137 0.81 5.66 -18.38
CA ILE A 137 1.86 5.56 -17.35
C ILE A 137 2.07 6.92 -16.68
N ARG A 138 2.24 7.99 -17.47
CA ARG A 138 2.41 9.36 -16.96
C ARG A 138 1.24 9.81 -16.07
N GLN A 139 0.00 9.56 -16.51
CA GLN A 139 -1.19 9.90 -15.74
C GLN A 139 -1.24 9.18 -14.38
N ASN A 140 -0.91 7.89 -14.36
CA ASN A 140 -0.84 7.12 -13.12
C ASN A 140 0.29 7.61 -12.19
N GLU A 141 1.46 7.99 -12.72
CA GLU A 141 2.54 8.58 -11.93
C GLU A 141 2.14 9.95 -11.33
N GLU A 142 1.38 10.75 -12.06
CA GLU A 142 0.82 12.01 -11.55
C GLU A 142 -0.23 11.76 -10.46
N GLU A 143 -1.10 10.79 -10.64
CA GLU A 143 -2.06 10.38 -9.61
C GLU A 143 -1.34 9.87 -8.35
N PHE A 144 -0.26 9.11 -8.49
CA PHE A 144 0.58 8.71 -7.36
C PHE A 144 1.09 9.94 -6.58
N LYS A 145 1.71 10.90 -7.28
CA LYS A 145 2.27 12.13 -6.67
C LYS A 145 1.20 12.94 -5.94
N VAL A 146 0.04 13.13 -6.56
CA VAL A 146 -1.07 13.89 -5.96
C VAL A 146 -1.58 13.21 -4.68
N ASN A 147 -1.79 11.90 -4.71
CA ASN A 147 -2.27 11.16 -3.55
C ASN A 147 -1.21 11.07 -2.44
N GLU A 148 0.08 10.97 -2.80
CA GLU A 148 1.18 11.04 -1.84
C GLU A 148 1.22 12.38 -1.09
N LEU A 149 1.10 13.51 -1.81
CA LEU A 149 1.07 14.83 -1.18
C LEU A 149 -0.10 14.97 -0.20
N LYS A 150 -1.29 14.47 -0.55
CA LYS A 150 -2.47 14.49 0.32
C LYS A 150 -2.28 13.60 1.56
N MET A 151 -1.76 12.39 1.36
CA MET A 151 -1.44 11.45 2.43
C MET A 151 -0.40 12.04 3.41
N GLU A 152 0.71 12.56 2.89
CA GLU A 152 1.77 13.17 3.71
C GLU A 152 1.31 14.44 4.42
N SER A 153 0.37 15.20 3.85
CA SER A 153 -0.25 16.34 4.53
C SER A 153 -0.99 15.89 5.80
N ILE A 154 -1.78 14.81 5.72
CA ILE A 154 -2.49 14.25 6.88
C ILE A 154 -1.48 13.71 7.90
N LYS A 155 -0.45 13.00 7.46
CA LYS A 155 0.61 12.48 8.32
C LYS A 155 1.29 13.57 9.12
N ARG A 156 1.70 14.67 8.47
CA ARG A 156 2.34 15.82 9.15
C ARG A 156 1.44 16.43 10.21
N ALA A 157 0.14 16.52 9.96
CA ALA A 157 -0.82 17.06 10.92
C ALA A 157 -1.05 16.16 12.15
N HIS A 158 -0.72 14.87 12.05
CA HIS A 158 -0.97 13.86 13.10
C HIS A 158 0.29 13.06 13.46
N ILE A 159 1.48 13.63 13.24
CA ILE A 159 2.76 12.90 13.28
C ILE A 159 3.02 12.21 14.63
N SER A 160 2.50 12.77 15.72
CA SER A 160 2.62 12.20 17.07
C SER A 160 1.88 10.89 17.28
N GLU A 161 1.03 10.49 16.33
CA GLU A 161 0.26 9.23 16.39
C GLU A 161 0.85 8.12 15.49
N PHE A 162 1.93 8.41 14.77
CA PHE A 162 2.64 7.44 13.94
C PHE A 162 3.84 6.87 14.70
N ASP A 163 3.90 5.54 14.78
CA ASP A 163 4.99 4.77 15.41
C ASP A 163 5.89 4.04 14.39
#